data_AF-X0U1H7-F1
#
_entry.id   AF-X0U1H7-F1
#
_cell.length_a   1.000
_cell.length_b   1.000
_cell.length_c   1.000
_cell.angle_alpha   90.00
_cell.angle_beta   90.00
_cell.angle_gamma   90.00
#
_symmetry.space_group_name_H-M   'P 1'
#
loop_
_entity.id
_entity.type
_entity.pdbx_description
1 polymer ?
#
loop_
_entity_poly.entity_id
_entity_poly.type
_entity_poly.pdbx_seq_one_letter_code
_entity_poly.pdbx_strand_id
1 'polypeptide(L)'
;MAKVARLGDPFSCGDTIAGASGNVYANGIPLARDTDPTTGDPCGAGPTTIDGGAATVTANGLAVALVETPLKPHSCPSSSPHGGSISAGSPNVTAA
;
A
#
# COMPACT_ATOMS: atom_id res chain seq x y z
N MET A 1 15.17 7.16 -4.39
CA MET A 1 13.88 6.77 -5.02
C MET A 1 13.45 5.45 -4.43
N ALA A 2 12.18 5.31 -4.07
CA ALA A 2 11.63 4.08 -3.50
C ALA A 2 10.88 3.29 -4.57
N LYS A 3 10.77 1.97 -4.37
CA LYS A 3 10.04 1.08 -5.29
C LYS A 3 8.55 1.42 -5.24
N VAL A 4 7.90 1.45 -6.40
CA VAL A 4 6.45 1.63 -6.46
C VAL A 4 5.74 0.38 -5.97
N ALA A 5 4.70 0.56 -5.17
CA ALA A 5 3.84 -0.51 -4.70
C ALA A 5 2.74 -0.83 -5.72
N ARG A 6 2.29 -2.07 -5.73
CA ARG A 6 1.32 -2.61 -6.68
C ARG A 6 0.29 -3.45 -5.94
N LEU A 7 -0.82 -3.76 -6.60
CA LEU A 7 -1.81 -4.69 -6.08
C LEU A 7 -1.15 -6.00 -5.63
N GLY A 8 -1.47 -6.46 -4.41
CA GLY A 8 -0.92 -7.67 -3.82
C GLY A 8 0.45 -7.52 -3.16
N ASP A 9 1.12 -6.36 -3.25
CA ASP A 9 2.34 -6.15 -2.47
C ASP A 9 2.01 -6.09 -0.96
N PRO A 10 2.85 -6.65 -0.07
CA PRO A 10 2.57 -6.83 1.35
C PRO A 10 2.88 -5.59 2.20
N PHE A 11 2.25 -5.53 3.37
CA PHE A 11 2.65 -4.67 4.49
C PHE A 11 3.48 -5.44 5.51
N SER A 12 4.26 -4.73 6.32
CA SER A 12 5.12 -5.28 7.37
C SER A 12 4.36 -6.01 8.49
N CYS A 13 3.08 -5.67 8.72
CA CYS A 13 2.21 -6.31 9.71
C CYS A 13 1.52 -7.58 9.18
N GLY A 14 1.67 -7.90 7.89
CA GLY A 14 1.08 -9.08 7.26
C GLY A 14 -0.21 -8.80 6.47
N ASP A 15 -0.73 -7.58 6.49
CA ASP A 15 -1.79 -7.14 5.56
C ASP A 15 -1.25 -7.07 4.11
N THR A 16 -2.14 -6.93 3.13
CA THR A 16 -1.84 -6.90 1.70
C THR A 16 -2.68 -5.84 0.98
N ILE A 17 -2.09 -5.20 -0.02
CA ILE A 17 -2.80 -4.22 -0.86
C ILE A 17 -3.90 -4.92 -1.68
N ALA A 18 -5.14 -4.45 -1.57
CA ALA A 18 -6.32 -5.05 -2.20
C ALA A 18 -6.98 -4.17 -3.28
N GLY A 19 -6.68 -2.87 -3.30
CA GLY A 19 -7.09 -1.94 -4.36
C GLY A 19 -5.91 -1.28 -5.04
N ALA A 20 -6.12 -0.81 -6.27
CA ALA A 20 -5.10 -0.18 -7.09
C ALA A 20 -5.75 0.58 -8.26
N SER A 21 -4.92 1.27 -9.05
CA SER A 21 -5.31 1.91 -10.31
C SER A 21 -5.91 0.92 -11.32
N GLY A 22 -7.02 1.29 -11.95
CA GLY A 22 -7.62 0.48 -13.03
C GLY A 22 -6.91 0.59 -14.39
N ASN A 23 -5.95 1.51 -14.55
CA ASN A 23 -5.34 1.77 -15.85
C ASN A 23 -3.86 2.18 -15.83
N VAL A 24 -3.23 2.29 -14.66
CA VAL A 24 -1.79 2.56 -14.51
C VAL A 24 -1.14 1.32 -13.89
N TYR A 25 -0.07 0.84 -14.53
CA TYR A 25 0.55 -0.45 -14.21
C TYR A 25 2.05 -0.31 -14.05
N ALA A 26 2.64 -1.06 -13.12
CA ALA A 26 4.08 -1.34 -13.07
C ALA A 26 4.29 -2.85 -13.21
N ASN A 27 5.12 -3.24 -14.17
CA ASN A 27 5.33 -4.65 -14.55
C ASN A 27 4.04 -5.40 -14.89
N GLY A 28 3.05 -4.71 -15.48
CA GLY A 28 1.75 -5.29 -15.80
C GLY A 28 0.82 -5.50 -14.60
N ILE A 29 1.22 -5.09 -13.39
CA ILE A 29 0.38 -5.15 -12.18
C ILE A 29 -0.14 -3.74 -11.87
N PRO A 30 -1.44 -3.58 -11.54
CA PRO A 30 -2.03 -2.32 -11.12
C PRO A 30 -1.21 -1.60 -10.05
N LEU A 31 -0.99 -0.31 -10.23
CA LEU A 31 -0.22 0.53 -9.32
C LEU A 31 -1.06 0.90 -8.09
N ALA A 32 -0.52 0.70 -6.89
CA ALA A 32 -1.19 1.09 -5.65
C ALA A 32 -1.03 2.60 -5.40
N ARG A 33 -2.04 3.20 -4.79
CA ARG A 33 -2.11 4.65 -4.55
C ARG A 33 -2.58 4.93 -3.13
N ASP A 34 -2.39 6.16 -2.70
CA ASP A 34 -3.00 6.66 -1.48
C ASP A 34 -4.49 6.32 -1.41
N THR A 35 -4.98 5.99 -0.22
CA THR A 35 -6.36 5.56 0.09
C THR A 35 -6.83 4.23 -0.54
N ASP A 36 -6.03 3.55 -1.37
CA ASP A 36 -6.42 2.24 -1.89
C ASP A 36 -6.57 1.23 -0.72
N PRO A 37 -7.61 0.38 -0.75
CA PRO A 37 -7.93 -0.53 0.35
C PRO A 37 -6.96 -1.70 0.47
N THR A 38 -7.00 -2.34 1.62
CA THR A 38 -6.22 -3.53 2.00
C THR A 38 -7.11 -4.75 2.23
N THR A 39 -6.51 -5.93 2.42
CA THR A 39 -7.25 -7.16 2.66
C THR A 39 -7.74 -7.31 4.10
N GLY A 40 -7.05 -6.69 5.05
CA GLY A 40 -7.22 -6.87 6.48
C GLY A 40 -6.00 -7.56 7.11
N ASP A 41 -5.73 -7.22 8.37
CA ASP A 41 -4.55 -7.66 9.10
C ASP A 41 -4.77 -9.06 9.73
N PRO A 42 -3.76 -9.95 9.70
CA PRO A 42 -3.80 -11.25 10.37
C PRO A 42 -4.20 -11.22 11.86
N CYS A 43 -4.06 -10.08 12.54
CA CYS A 43 -4.54 -9.90 13.92
C CYS A 43 -6.07 -9.90 14.05
N GLY A 44 -6.81 -9.93 12.93
CA GLY A 44 -8.26 -9.93 12.87
C GLY A 44 -8.87 -8.54 12.60
N ALA A 45 -8.06 -7.57 12.19
CA ALA A 45 -8.58 -6.29 11.73
C ALA A 45 -9.21 -6.42 10.34
N GLY A 46 -10.33 -5.74 10.11
CA GLY A 46 -10.88 -5.62 8.76
C GLY A 46 -10.02 -4.73 7.86
N PRO A 47 -10.38 -4.62 6.56
CA PRO A 47 -9.73 -3.71 5.63
C PRO A 47 -9.61 -2.28 6.15
N THR A 48 -8.43 -1.69 5.95
CA THR A 48 -8.15 -0.26 6.08
C THR A 48 -7.55 0.28 4.77
N THR A 49 -6.87 1.43 4.78
CA THR A 49 -6.31 2.05 3.58
C THR A 49 -4.82 2.36 3.70
N ILE A 50 -4.15 2.47 2.56
CA ILE A 50 -2.86 3.16 2.44
C ILE A 50 -3.02 4.60 2.95
N ASP A 51 -1.99 5.13 3.63
CA ASP A 51 -1.97 6.48 4.23
C ASP A 51 -0.81 7.31 3.68
N GLY A 52 -0.94 7.76 2.43
CA GLY A 52 0.04 8.59 1.74
C GLY A 52 0.69 7.94 0.52
N GLY A 53 1.84 8.47 0.12
CA GLY A 53 2.59 8.03 -1.06
C GLY A 53 3.65 9.03 -1.50
N ALA A 54 4.02 8.96 -2.77
CA ALA A 54 5.00 9.83 -3.42
C ALA A 54 4.57 11.31 -3.39
N ALA A 55 5.53 12.21 -3.21
CA ALA A 55 5.24 13.65 -3.13
C ALA A 55 4.91 14.27 -4.49
N THR A 56 5.45 13.70 -5.58
CA THR A 56 5.38 14.32 -6.92
C THR A 56 4.77 13.43 -8.00
N VAL A 57 4.58 12.15 -7.71
CA VAL A 57 4.07 11.18 -8.68
C VAL A 57 2.67 10.75 -8.28
N THR A 58 1.71 10.97 -9.17
CA THR A 58 0.32 10.57 -8.98
C THR A 58 -0.15 9.62 -10.07
N ALA A 59 -1.09 8.74 -9.73
CA ALA A 59 -1.85 7.93 -10.67
C ALA A 59 -3.34 8.14 -10.40
N ASN A 60 -4.10 8.49 -11.43
CA ASN A 60 -5.52 8.87 -11.31
C ASN A 60 -5.77 9.98 -10.26
N GLY A 61 -4.83 10.91 -10.10
CA GLY A 61 -4.94 12.02 -9.15
C GLY A 61 -4.62 11.67 -7.69
N LEU A 62 -4.26 10.43 -7.37
CA LEU A 62 -3.84 10.00 -6.03
C LEU A 62 -2.33 9.75 -6.03
N ALA A 63 -1.66 10.05 -4.91
CA ALA A 63 -0.23 9.81 -4.76
C ALA A 63 0.10 8.32 -4.96
N VAL A 64 1.16 8.02 -5.69
CA VAL A 64 1.61 6.63 -5.90
C VAL A 64 2.16 6.09 -4.58
N ALA A 65 1.66 4.94 -4.13
CA ALA A 65 2.19 4.29 -2.94
C ALA A 65 3.58 3.70 -3.22
N LEU A 66 4.49 3.85 -2.25
CA LEU A 66 5.88 3.41 -2.32
C LEU A 66 6.19 2.42 -1.20
N VAL A 67 7.25 1.64 -1.34
CA VAL A 67 7.84 0.94 -0.18
C VAL A 67 8.11 1.95 0.94
N GLU A 68 7.81 1.54 2.18
CA GLU A 68 7.72 2.36 3.40
C GLU A 68 6.52 3.32 3.52
N THR A 69 5.62 3.38 2.53
CA THR A 69 4.35 4.12 2.70
C THR A 69 3.51 3.45 3.80
N PRO A 70 2.98 4.20 4.77
CA PRO A 70 2.31 3.60 5.91
C PRO A 70 0.91 3.10 5.57
N LEU A 71 0.49 2.10 6.34
CA LEU A 71 -0.89 1.65 6.49
C LEU A 71 -1.56 2.54 7.53
N LYS A 72 -2.79 2.98 7.27
CA LYS A 72 -3.56 3.71 8.27
C LYS A 72 -3.75 2.85 9.53
N PRO A 73 -3.33 3.34 10.72
CA PRO A 73 -3.40 2.54 11.94
C PRO A 73 -4.81 2.04 12.25
N HIS A 74 -4.88 0.83 12.79
CA HIS A 74 -6.13 0.16 13.09
C HIS A 74 -6.04 -0.58 14.43
N SER A 75 -7.20 -0.99 14.95
CA SER A 75 -7.34 -1.76 16.19
C SER A 75 -7.91 -3.15 15.89
N CYS A 76 -7.51 -4.16 16.67
CA CYS A 76 -8.06 -5.50 16.58
C CYS A 76 -8.07 -6.21 17.96
N PRO A 77 -8.78 -7.33 18.10
CA PRO A 77 -8.85 -8.05 19.38
C PRO A 77 -7.52 -8.66 19.84
N SER A 78 -6.60 -8.95 18.92
CA SER A 78 -5.40 -9.76 19.18
C SER A 78 -4.14 -8.94 19.52
N SER A 79 -4.18 -7.61 19.35
CA SER A 79 -3.05 -6.72 19.63
C SER A 79 -3.50 -5.29 19.90
N SER A 80 -2.63 -4.47 20.51
CA SER A 80 -2.86 -3.03 20.62
C SER A 80 -2.94 -2.36 19.24
N PRO A 81 -3.53 -1.14 19.14
CA PRO A 81 -3.57 -0.41 17.88
C PRO A 81 -2.17 -0.25 17.29
N HIS A 82 -2.05 -0.51 15.99
CA HIS A 82 -0.78 -0.45 15.27
C HIS A 82 -1.05 -0.11 13.79
N GLY A 83 0.02 0.14 13.05
CA GLY A 83 0.00 0.22 11.60
C GLY A 83 1.04 -0.72 11.02
N GLY A 84 1.44 -0.46 9.80
CA GLY A 84 2.55 -1.10 9.12
C GLY A 84 3.05 -0.20 8.02
N SER A 85 4.05 -0.65 7.29
CA SER A 85 4.48 0.00 6.06
C SER A 85 4.56 -1.01 4.92
N ILE A 86 4.37 -0.56 3.69
CA ILE A 86 4.52 -1.41 2.51
C ILE A 86 5.95 -1.96 2.50
N SER A 87 6.08 -3.29 2.56
CA SER A 87 7.36 -3.97 2.79
C SER A 87 8.01 -4.52 1.52
N ALA A 88 7.28 -4.56 0.41
CA ALA A 88 7.83 -4.87 -0.90
C ALA A 88 7.13 -4.06 -2.02
N GLY A 89 7.74 -4.05 -3.20
CA GLY A 89 7.27 -3.29 -4.35
C GLY A 89 7.87 -3.82 -5.64
N SER A 90 7.69 -3.09 -6.73
CA SER A 90 8.29 -3.41 -8.04
C SER A 90 9.80 -3.67 -7.93
N PRO A 91 10.33 -4.71 -8.60
CA PRO A 91 11.76 -5.01 -8.58
C PRO A 91 12.60 -3.97 -9.33
N ASN A 92 12.00 -3.19 -10.24
CA ASN A 92 12.74 -2.32 -11.16
C ASN A 92 12.04 -1.01 -11.53
N VAL A 93 10.88 -0.68 -10.93
CA VAL A 93 10.22 0.61 -11.10
C VAL A 93 10.28 1.37 -9.78
N THR A 94 10.84 2.57 -9.81
CA THR A 94 10.99 3.44 -8.65
C THR A 94 10.45 4.84 -8.92
N ALA A 95 10.02 5.55 -7.88
CA ALA A 95 9.55 6.93 -7.95
C ALA A 95 10.09 7.77 -6.78
N ALA A 96 9.85 9.09 -6.85
CA ALA A 96 10.23 10.10 -5.86
C ALA A 96 9.01 10.83 -5.30
#